data_AF-A0A3A9E3M9-F1
#
_entry.id   AF-A0A3A9E3M9-F1
#
_cell.length_a   1.000
_cell.length_b   1.000
_cell.length_c   1.000
_cell.angle_alpha   90.00
_cell.angle_beta   90.00
_cell.angle_gamma   90.00
#
_symmetry.space_group_name_H-M   'P 1'
#
loop_
_entity.id
_entity.type
_entity.pdbx_description
1 polymer ?
#
loop_
_entity_poly.entity_id
_entity_poly.type
_entity_poly.pdbx_seq_one_letter_code
_entity_poly.pdbx_strand_id
1 'polypeptide(L)'
;QRDANRLLGFTAQQTLDYLQNLYEKKLCTYPRTDSRYLTSDMAEGLPVLVNLTANAMPFRKGIAIVCNPEAVINDKKVTDHHAVIPTRNLQGADLSGLPAGEKAVLELVAARLLCAVAEPYCYEETSVTVECAGTEFAVKGRTVKHPGWRKLDAAYHAGLKNAPEPEGGPEEKTLPELSEGQSLPVSNASVKEGKTSPPK
;
A
#
# COMPACT_ATOMS: atom_id res chain seq x y z
N GLN A 1 -0.59 -4.33 -12.62
CA GLN A 1 -0.51 -3.43 -13.79
C GLN A 1 -0.71 -1.96 -13.43
N ARG A 2 -1.86 -1.53 -12.87
CA ARG A 2 -2.09 -0.12 -12.48
C ARG A 2 -0.98 0.47 -11.60
N ASP A 3 -0.58 -0.25 -10.54
CA ASP A 3 0.50 0.22 -9.67
C ASP A 3 1.87 0.25 -10.35
N ALA A 4 2.17 -0.70 -11.23
CA ALA A 4 3.41 -0.69 -12.00
C ALA A 4 3.46 0.51 -12.97
N ASN A 5 2.32 0.87 -13.57
CA ASN A 5 2.24 2.07 -14.39
C ASN A 5 2.43 3.34 -13.56
N ARG A 6 1.69 3.48 -12.47
CA ARG A 6 1.73 4.66 -11.60
C ARG A 6 3.10 4.85 -10.94
N LEU A 7 3.70 3.78 -10.42
CA LEU A 7 4.91 3.85 -9.59
C LEU A 7 6.21 3.63 -10.37
N LEU A 8 6.18 2.85 -11.44
CA LEU A 8 7.36 2.44 -12.20
C LEU A 8 7.34 2.94 -13.65
N GLY A 9 6.24 3.55 -14.11
CA GLY A 9 6.09 4.01 -15.49
C GLY A 9 5.92 2.91 -16.52
N PHE A 10 5.71 1.65 -16.10
CA PHE A 10 5.59 0.52 -17.04
C PHE A 10 4.21 0.48 -17.69
N THR A 11 4.17 0.14 -18.97
CA THR A 11 2.90 -0.17 -19.64
C THR A 11 2.31 -1.48 -19.10
N ALA A 12 1.03 -1.72 -19.39
CA ALA A 12 0.38 -2.98 -19.02
C ALA A 12 1.10 -4.20 -19.64
N GLN A 13 1.56 -4.08 -20.89
CA GLN A 13 2.30 -5.12 -21.59
C GLN A 13 3.68 -5.36 -20.97
N GLN A 14 4.47 -4.30 -20.73
CA GLN A 14 5.78 -4.43 -20.06
C GLN A 14 5.65 -5.11 -18.70
N THR A 15 4.63 -4.71 -17.91
CA THR A 15 4.37 -5.32 -16.60
C THR A 15 4.08 -6.81 -16.73
N LEU A 16 3.28 -7.20 -17.73
CA LEU A 16 2.92 -8.59 -17.98
C LEU A 16 4.14 -9.40 -18.42
N ASP A 17 4.96 -8.87 -19.32
CA ASP A 17 6.17 -9.54 -19.82
C ASP A 17 7.17 -9.78 -18.68
N TYR A 18 7.41 -8.77 -17.84
CA TYR A 18 8.28 -8.92 -16.67
C TYR A 18 7.73 -9.94 -15.67
N LEU A 19 6.42 -9.92 -15.40
CA LEU A 19 5.81 -10.86 -14.47
C LEU A 19 5.78 -12.29 -15.02
N GLN A 20 5.59 -12.45 -16.34
CA GLN A 20 5.68 -13.73 -17.04
C GLN A 20 7.09 -14.31 -16.91
N ASN A 21 8.13 -13.50 -17.14
CA ASN A 21 9.52 -13.92 -16.95
C ASN A 21 9.81 -14.33 -15.50
N LEU A 22 9.28 -13.62 -14.51
CA LEU A 22 9.41 -13.98 -13.10
C LEU A 22 8.70 -15.30 -12.78
N TYR A 23 7.53 -15.55 -13.37
CA TYR A 23 6.80 -16.81 -13.24
C TYR A 23 7.57 -17.98 -13.86
N GLU A 24 8.16 -17.80 -15.04
CA GLU A 24 8.98 -18.83 -15.70
C GLU A 24 10.27 -19.13 -14.93
N LYS A 25 10.86 -18.11 -14.29
CA LYS A 25 11.93 -18.25 -13.29
C LYS A 25 11.45 -18.82 -11.95
N LYS A 26 10.14 -19.07 -11.82
CA LYS A 26 9.45 -19.58 -10.63
C LYS A 26 9.60 -18.68 -9.41
N LEU A 27 9.81 -17.37 -9.59
CA LEU A 27 9.95 -16.37 -8.52
C LEU A 27 8.61 -15.76 -8.11
N CYS A 28 7.63 -15.72 -9.03
CA CYS A 28 6.26 -15.33 -8.75
C CYS A 28 5.29 -16.45 -9.15
N THR A 29 4.08 -16.42 -8.60
CA THR A 29 2.97 -17.30 -9.00
C THR A 29 2.32 -16.83 -10.31
N TYR A 30 1.35 -17.60 -10.81
CA TYR A 30 0.80 -17.43 -12.15
C TYR A 30 0.33 -15.99 -12.43
N PRO A 31 0.79 -15.35 -13.53
CA PRO A 31 0.70 -13.90 -13.71
C PRO A 31 -0.66 -13.40 -14.22
N ARG A 32 -1.57 -14.30 -14.61
CA ARG A 32 -2.87 -13.98 -15.22
C ARG A 32 -3.99 -14.43 -14.31
N THR A 33 -4.22 -13.64 -13.27
CA THR A 33 -5.30 -13.84 -12.29
C THR A 33 -5.99 -12.51 -12.02
N ASP A 34 -7.29 -12.58 -11.77
CA ASP A 34 -8.10 -11.48 -11.23
C ASP A 34 -8.28 -11.59 -9.70
N SER A 35 -7.87 -12.72 -9.10
CA SER A 35 -7.98 -12.92 -7.66
C SER A 35 -6.98 -12.07 -6.88
N ARG A 36 -7.44 -11.62 -5.71
CA ARG A 36 -6.64 -10.92 -4.70
C ARG A 36 -6.48 -11.73 -3.42
N TYR A 37 -6.92 -12.99 -3.43
CA TYR A 37 -6.96 -13.87 -2.26
C TYR A 37 -6.11 -15.11 -2.48
N LEU A 38 -5.76 -15.75 -1.38
CA LEU A 38 -5.04 -17.02 -1.30
C LEU A 38 -5.98 -18.11 -0.77
N THR A 39 -5.65 -19.36 -1.08
CA THR A 39 -6.40 -20.54 -0.65
C THR A 39 -6.01 -20.97 0.77
N SER A 40 -6.91 -21.66 1.47
CA SER A 40 -6.71 -22.05 2.88
C SER A 40 -5.54 -23.00 3.11
N ASP A 41 -5.18 -23.83 2.14
CA ASP A 41 -4.01 -24.71 2.17
C ASP A 41 -2.67 -23.94 2.23
N MET A 42 -2.66 -22.67 1.86
CA MET A 42 -1.47 -21.80 1.93
C MET A 42 -1.28 -21.17 3.32
N ALA A 43 -2.29 -21.21 4.20
CA ALA A 43 -2.31 -20.43 5.43
C ALA A 43 -1.15 -20.76 6.38
N GLU A 44 -0.85 -22.06 6.57
CA GLU A 44 0.24 -22.52 7.44
C GLU A 44 1.62 -22.07 6.92
N GLY A 45 1.79 -22.07 5.60
CA GLY A 45 3.06 -21.72 4.95
C GLY A 45 3.29 -20.22 4.77
N LEU A 46 2.24 -19.40 4.91
CA LEU A 46 2.28 -17.99 4.57
C LEU A 46 3.22 -17.16 5.45
N PRO A 47 3.26 -17.31 6.80
CA PRO A 47 4.19 -16.55 7.64
C PRO A 47 5.66 -16.77 7.27
N VAL A 48 6.03 -18.02 6.92
CA VAL A 48 7.38 -18.36 6.47
C VAL A 48 7.71 -17.68 5.15
N LEU A 49 6.79 -17.74 4.18
CA LEU A 49 6.95 -17.07 2.87
C LEU A 49 7.05 -15.55 3.01
N VAL A 50 6.25 -14.96 3.90
CA VAL A 50 6.26 -13.52 4.19
C VAL A 50 7.59 -13.09 4.78
N ASN A 51 8.14 -13.84 5.74
CA ASN A 51 9.45 -13.54 6.30
C ASN A 51 10.57 -13.70 5.26
N LEU A 52 10.53 -14.76 4.46
CA LEU A 52 11.46 -14.98 3.35
C LEU A 52 11.42 -13.81 2.35
N THR A 53 10.22 -13.44 1.91
CA THR A 53 9.98 -12.32 1.00
C THR A 53 10.55 -11.04 1.59
N ALA A 54 10.26 -10.74 2.85
CA ALA A 54 10.72 -9.50 3.47
C ALA A 54 12.24 -9.43 3.59
N ASN A 55 12.92 -10.54 3.90
CA ASN A 55 14.38 -10.58 4.00
C ASN A 55 15.08 -10.42 2.64
N ALA A 56 14.40 -10.76 1.54
CA ALA A 56 14.90 -10.56 0.19
C ALA A 56 14.78 -9.10 -0.30
N MET A 57 14.05 -8.23 0.42
CA MET A 57 13.70 -6.89 -0.04
C MET A 57 14.47 -5.79 0.71
N PRO A 58 15.19 -4.89 0.01
CA PRO A 58 15.96 -3.82 0.65
C PRO A 58 15.12 -2.85 1.49
N PHE A 59 13.91 -2.52 1.03
CA PHE A 59 13.03 -1.55 1.69
C PHE A 59 12.52 -2.02 3.06
N ARG A 60 12.64 -3.31 3.39
CA ARG A 60 12.21 -3.86 4.67
C ARG A 60 13.09 -3.42 5.85
N LYS A 61 14.34 -3.01 5.61
CA LYS A 61 15.38 -2.82 6.64
C LYS A 61 14.87 -2.01 7.84
N GLY A 62 14.93 -2.60 9.04
CA GLY A 62 14.54 -1.94 10.29
C GLY A 62 13.03 -1.91 10.58
N ILE A 63 12.20 -2.53 9.75
CA ILE A 63 10.75 -2.68 9.98
C ILE A 63 10.50 -4.05 10.62
N ALA A 64 9.55 -4.20 11.53
CA ALA A 64 9.08 -5.52 11.98
C ALA A 64 7.98 -6.00 11.03
N ILE A 65 7.92 -7.31 10.73
CA ILE A 65 6.86 -7.88 9.89
C ILE A 65 6.02 -8.78 10.77
N VAL A 66 4.73 -8.49 10.74
CA VAL A 66 3.66 -9.31 11.26
C VAL A 66 2.94 -9.87 10.05
N CYS A 67 2.60 -11.15 10.10
CA CYS A 67 1.78 -11.80 9.09
C CYS A 67 0.42 -12.09 9.71
N ASN A 68 -0.63 -11.48 9.17
CA ASN A 68 -2.02 -11.83 9.40
C ASN A 68 -2.56 -12.59 8.16
N PRO A 69 -2.52 -13.94 8.17
CA PRO A 69 -3.03 -14.73 7.05
C PRO A 69 -4.51 -14.49 6.76
N GLU A 70 -5.33 -14.24 7.78
CA GLU A 70 -6.77 -14.06 7.63
C GLU A 70 -7.13 -12.84 6.77
N ALA A 71 -6.21 -11.87 6.63
CA ALA A 71 -6.40 -10.72 5.75
C ALA A 71 -6.44 -11.10 4.25
N VAL A 72 -5.84 -12.23 3.88
CA VAL A 72 -5.66 -12.64 2.47
C VAL A 72 -6.15 -14.05 2.16
N ILE A 73 -6.37 -14.91 3.16
CA ILE A 73 -6.86 -16.28 2.97
C ILE A 73 -8.39 -16.27 2.86
N ASN A 74 -8.93 -16.63 1.69
CA ASN A 74 -10.37 -16.73 1.47
C ASN A 74 -10.69 -17.54 0.20
N ASP A 75 -10.93 -18.85 0.35
CA ASP A 75 -11.23 -19.76 -0.77
C ASP A 75 -12.42 -19.28 -1.63
N LYS A 76 -13.43 -18.66 -1.02
CA LYS A 76 -14.63 -18.17 -1.73
C LYS A 76 -14.36 -17.00 -2.67
N LYS A 77 -13.19 -16.35 -2.54
CA LYS A 77 -12.77 -15.21 -3.37
C LYS A 77 -11.57 -15.55 -4.25
N VAL A 78 -11.17 -16.82 -4.29
CA VAL A 78 -10.22 -17.35 -5.26
C VAL A 78 -11.00 -17.75 -6.51
N THR A 79 -10.50 -17.34 -7.68
CA THR A 79 -11.03 -17.69 -8.99
C THR A 79 -10.24 -18.90 -9.54
N ASP A 80 -10.03 -19.02 -10.85
CA ASP A 80 -9.22 -20.10 -11.44
C ASP A 80 -7.80 -20.16 -10.90
N HIS A 81 -7.27 -19.00 -10.45
CA HIS A 81 -5.95 -18.88 -9.85
C HIS A 81 -5.99 -17.95 -8.64
N HIS A 82 -5.21 -18.24 -7.61
CA HIS A 82 -5.02 -17.35 -6.46
C HIS A 82 -4.18 -16.10 -6.83
N ALA A 83 -4.04 -15.15 -5.90
CA ALA A 83 -3.30 -13.91 -6.11
C ALA A 83 -1.82 -14.11 -6.55
N VAL A 84 -1.29 -13.13 -7.30
CA VAL A 84 0.15 -13.07 -7.63
C VAL A 84 0.95 -12.76 -6.36
N ILE A 85 1.82 -13.69 -5.97
CA ILE A 85 2.73 -13.55 -4.82
C ILE A 85 4.12 -14.07 -5.19
N PRO A 86 5.19 -13.67 -4.47
CA PRO A 86 6.48 -14.32 -4.59
C PRO A 86 6.41 -15.78 -4.12
N THR A 87 7.35 -16.62 -4.57
CA THR A 87 7.40 -18.04 -4.19
C THR A 87 8.53 -18.32 -3.19
N ARG A 88 8.56 -19.55 -2.66
CA ARG A 88 9.66 -20.04 -1.82
C ARG A 88 11.01 -20.13 -2.53
N ASN A 89 11.03 -20.08 -3.88
CA ASN A 89 12.28 -20.14 -4.64
C ASN A 89 13.16 -18.89 -4.46
N LEU A 90 12.64 -17.84 -3.81
CA LEU A 90 13.45 -16.71 -3.35
C LEU A 90 14.63 -17.13 -2.45
N GLN A 91 14.53 -18.22 -1.68
CA GLN A 91 15.53 -18.63 -0.70
C GLN A 91 16.93 -18.92 -1.27
N GLY A 92 17.03 -19.18 -2.58
CA GLY A 92 18.32 -19.44 -3.25
C GLY A 92 18.48 -18.67 -4.56
N ALA A 93 17.61 -17.71 -4.85
CA ALA A 93 17.66 -16.96 -6.09
C ALA A 93 18.68 -15.82 -6.02
N ASP A 94 19.52 -15.68 -7.06
CA ASP A 94 20.31 -14.46 -7.25
C ASP A 94 19.43 -13.35 -7.84
N LEU A 95 18.92 -12.49 -6.95
CA LEU A 95 18.11 -11.33 -7.34
C LEU A 95 18.94 -10.19 -7.94
N SER A 96 20.28 -10.21 -7.78
CA SER A 96 21.16 -9.17 -8.31
C SER A 96 21.33 -9.28 -9.83
N GLY A 97 21.23 -10.50 -10.37
CA GLY A 97 21.29 -10.79 -11.80
C GLY A 97 19.97 -10.58 -12.56
N LEU A 98 18.87 -10.21 -11.89
CA LEU A 98 17.59 -9.96 -12.56
C LEU A 98 17.65 -8.68 -13.42
N PRO A 99 17.07 -8.70 -14.64
CA PRO A 99 16.84 -7.48 -15.40
C PRO A 99 16.09 -6.44 -14.57
N ALA A 100 16.44 -5.16 -14.73
CA ALA A 100 15.93 -4.08 -13.88
C ALA A 100 14.39 -4.01 -13.82
N GLY A 101 13.71 -4.25 -14.95
CA GLY A 101 12.24 -4.27 -15.01
C GLY A 101 11.63 -5.44 -14.22
N GLU A 102 12.20 -6.64 -14.35
CA GLU A 102 11.77 -7.82 -13.58
C GLU A 102 12.01 -7.63 -12.09
N LYS A 103 13.19 -7.12 -11.71
CA LYS A 103 13.51 -6.81 -10.32
C LYS A 103 12.52 -5.82 -9.72
N ALA A 104 12.22 -4.73 -10.42
CA ALA A 104 11.26 -3.73 -9.95
C ALA A 104 9.83 -4.29 -9.82
N VAL A 105 9.39 -5.16 -10.73
CA VAL A 105 8.08 -5.82 -10.63
C VAL A 105 8.06 -6.82 -9.47
N LEU A 106 9.13 -7.58 -9.23
CA LEU A 106 9.24 -8.48 -8.09
C LEU A 106 9.18 -7.72 -6.76
N GLU A 107 9.92 -6.61 -6.65
CA GLU A 107 9.89 -5.74 -5.47
C GLU A 107 8.48 -5.17 -5.23
N LEU A 108 7.75 -4.77 -6.29
CA LEU A 108 6.37 -4.33 -6.18
C LEU A 108 5.42 -5.44 -5.71
N VAL A 109 5.52 -6.65 -6.27
CA VAL A 109 4.71 -7.80 -5.85
C VAL A 109 4.99 -8.15 -4.39
N ALA A 110 6.27 -8.15 -3.99
CA ALA A 110 6.68 -8.36 -2.61
C ALA A 110 6.12 -7.28 -1.68
N ALA A 111 6.25 -6.00 -2.03
CA ALA A 111 5.71 -4.89 -1.25
C ALA A 111 4.19 -5.01 -1.04
N ARG A 112 3.45 -5.45 -2.08
CA ARG A 112 2.00 -5.67 -1.99
C ARG A 112 1.63 -6.84 -1.10
N LEU A 113 2.33 -7.97 -1.17
CA LEU A 113 2.13 -9.08 -0.23
C LEU A 113 2.37 -8.62 1.22
N LEU A 114 3.51 -7.96 1.47
CA LEU A 114 3.89 -7.53 2.81
C LEU A 114 2.89 -6.51 3.39
N CYS A 115 2.36 -5.59 2.58
CA CYS A 115 1.32 -4.67 3.02
C CYS A 115 -0.01 -5.39 3.29
N ALA A 116 -0.38 -6.37 2.46
CA ALA A 116 -1.67 -7.06 2.58
C ALA A 116 -1.80 -7.92 3.84
N VAL A 117 -0.68 -8.48 4.33
CA VAL A 117 -0.64 -9.28 5.56
C VAL A 117 -0.25 -8.49 6.80
N ALA A 118 0.17 -7.23 6.66
CA ALA A 118 0.58 -6.41 7.79
C ALA A 118 -0.60 -5.98 8.66
N GLU A 119 -0.29 -5.48 9.85
CA GLU A 119 -1.30 -4.89 10.74
C GLU A 119 -2.05 -3.73 10.07
N PRO A 120 -3.32 -3.52 10.44
CA PRO A 120 -4.10 -2.40 9.94
C PRO A 120 -3.46 -1.06 10.34
N TYR A 121 -3.63 -0.07 9.46
CA TYR A 121 -3.37 1.33 9.81
C TYR A 121 -4.52 1.83 10.68
N CYS A 122 -4.22 2.14 11.94
CA CYS A 122 -5.19 2.59 12.94
C CYS A 122 -4.96 4.07 13.25
N TYR A 123 -6.02 4.86 13.19
CA TYR A 123 -6.02 6.28 13.50
C TYR A 123 -7.30 6.67 14.22
N GLU A 124 -7.23 7.74 14.99
CA GLU A 124 -8.41 8.46 15.48
C GLU A 124 -8.70 9.62 14.52
N GLU A 125 -9.96 9.78 14.11
CA GLU A 125 -10.43 10.93 13.34
C GLU A 125 -11.24 11.85 14.25
N THR A 126 -10.81 13.10 14.37
CA THR A 126 -11.54 14.15 15.06
C THR A 126 -12.27 14.98 14.01
N SER A 127 -13.60 15.02 14.08
CA SER A 127 -14.42 15.90 13.25
C SER A 127 -14.91 17.07 14.08
N VAL A 128 -14.67 18.28 13.62
CA VAL A 128 -15.04 19.51 14.33
C VAL A 128 -15.90 20.34 13.41
N THR A 129 -17.06 20.76 13.91
CA THR A 129 -17.89 21.80 13.31
C THR A 129 -17.77 23.04 14.17
N VAL A 130 -17.47 24.17 13.55
CA VAL A 130 -17.42 25.49 14.21
C VAL A 130 -18.38 26.44 13.52
N GLU A 131 -19.06 27.27 14.30
CA GLU A 131 -19.87 28.37 13.77
C GLU A 131 -19.07 29.67 13.81
N CYS A 132 -19.07 30.40 12.70
CA CYS A 132 -18.55 31.76 12.63
C CYS A 132 -19.54 32.64 11.90
N ALA A 133 -20.04 33.68 12.56
CA ALA A 133 -21.03 34.62 12.01
C ALA A 133 -22.27 33.92 11.40
N GLY A 134 -22.81 32.90 12.09
CA GLY A 134 -23.98 32.15 11.66
C GLY A 134 -23.72 31.16 10.51
N THR A 135 -22.45 30.94 10.13
CA THR A 135 -22.06 29.97 9.10
C THR A 135 -21.24 28.83 9.72
N GLU A 136 -21.59 27.60 9.38
CA GLU A 136 -20.84 26.41 9.80
C GLU A 136 -19.61 26.16 8.92
N PHE A 137 -18.51 25.83 9.57
CA PHE A 137 -17.28 25.35 8.96
C PHE A 137 -16.93 23.99 9.56
N ALA A 138 -16.48 23.06 8.73
CA ALA A 138 -16.09 21.73 9.17
C ALA A 138 -14.61 21.47 8.89
N VAL A 139 -13.92 20.86 9.85
CA VAL A 139 -12.56 20.37 9.68
C VAL A 139 -12.43 18.97 10.27
N LYS A 140 -11.61 18.15 9.63
CA LYS A 140 -11.25 16.82 10.12
C LYS A 140 -9.75 16.75 10.36
N GLY A 141 -9.38 16.16 11.49
CA GLY A 141 -8.01 15.83 11.83
C GLY A 141 -7.83 14.35 12.03
N ARG A 142 -6.60 13.86 11.83
CA ARG A 142 -6.25 12.47 12.12
C ARG A 142 -5.02 12.39 13.02
N THR A 143 -5.09 11.47 13.97
CA THR A 143 -3.98 11.11 14.85
C THR A 143 -3.67 9.63 14.64
N VAL A 144 -2.51 9.33 14.07
CA VAL A 144 -2.08 7.94 13.84
C VAL A 144 -1.79 7.26 15.18
N LYS A 145 -2.44 6.12 15.42
CA LYS A 145 -2.18 5.26 16.59
C LYS A 145 -1.22 4.14 16.22
N HIS A 146 -1.47 3.48 15.10
CA HIS A 146 -0.62 2.44 14.55
C HIS A 146 -0.44 2.64 13.05
N PRO A 147 0.81 2.79 12.55
CA PRO A 147 1.04 3.01 11.13
C PRO A 147 0.73 1.77 10.29
N GLY A 148 0.79 0.57 10.87
CA GLY A 148 0.47 -0.69 10.20
C GLY A 148 1.19 -0.85 8.85
N TRP A 149 0.47 -1.34 7.86
CA TRP A 149 0.95 -1.51 6.48
C TRP A 149 1.51 -0.23 5.85
N ARG A 150 1.07 0.99 6.26
CA ARG A 150 1.57 2.24 5.69
C ARG A 150 3.06 2.45 5.94
N LYS A 151 3.62 1.86 7.01
CA LYS A 151 5.08 1.91 7.26
C LYS A 151 5.87 1.20 6.16
N LEU A 152 5.37 0.05 5.69
CA LEU A 152 5.99 -0.72 4.61
C LEU A 152 5.81 -0.03 3.26
N ASP A 153 4.60 0.48 3.01
CA ASP A 153 4.29 1.20 1.78
C ASP A 153 5.16 2.47 1.67
N ALA A 154 5.30 3.25 2.76
CA ALA A 154 6.17 4.42 2.79
C ALA A 154 7.65 4.07 2.57
N ALA A 155 8.15 2.98 3.18
CA ALA A 155 9.53 2.55 3.01
C ALA A 155 9.83 2.08 1.59
N TYR A 156 8.88 1.40 0.93
CA TYR A 156 8.98 1.05 -0.48
C TYR A 156 9.00 2.30 -1.36
N HIS A 157 8.08 3.25 -1.14
CA HIS A 157 8.03 4.49 -1.92
C HIS A 157 9.28 5.37 -1.76
N ALA A 158 9.89 5.40 -0.57
CA ALA A 158 11.12 6.17 -0.34
C ALA A 158 12.32 5.71 -1.21
N GLY A 159 12.28 4.47 -1.71
CA GLY A 159 13.29 3.94 -2.63
C GLY A 159 13.06 4.29 -4.11
N LEU A 160 11.91 4.85 -4.47
CA LEU A 160 11.54 5.16 -5.86
C LEU A 160 11.98 6.57 -6.24
N LYS A 161 12.71 6.71 -7.35
CA LYS A 161 13.28 7.99 -7.80
C LYS A 161 12.22 9.04 -8.21
N ASN A 162 11.03 8.60 -8.60
CA ASN A 162 9.93 9.45 -9.09
C ASN A 162 8.57 8.92 -8.60
N ALA A 163 8.47 8.51 -7.32
CA ALA A 163 7.17 8.11 -6.79
C ALA A 163 6.17 9.27 -6.90
N PRO A 164 5.00 9.09 -7.55
CA PRO A 164 3.94 10.07 -7.42
C PRO A 164 3.55 10.21 -5.96
N GLU A 165 3.09 11.39 -5.57
CA GLU A 165 2.58 11.60 -4.22
C GLU A 165 1.52 10.52 -3.90
N PRO A 166 1.52 9.99 -2.66
CA PRO A 166 0.54 9.00 -2.27
C PRO A 166 -0.86 9.52 -2.55
N GLU A 167 -1.67 8.73 -3.26
CA GLU A 167 -3.06 9.12 -3.52
C GLU A 167 -3.79 9.31 -2.20
N GLY A 168 -4.21 10.55 -1.93
CA GLY A 168 -5.34 10.88 -1.07
C GLY A 168 -5.34 10.21 0.30
N GLY A 169 -4.54 10.73 1.22
CA GLY A 169 -4.99 10.87 2.61
C GLY A 169 -5.39 12.33 2.83
N PRO A 170 -6.35 12.67 3.71
CA PRO A 170 -6.33 14.00 4.29
C PRO A 170 -4.89 14.23 4.77
N GLU A 171 -4.33 15.42 4.50
CA GLU A 171 -3.09 15.84 5.15
C GLU A 171 -3.22 15.41 6.62
N GLU A 172 -2.27 14.61 7.12
CA GLU A 172 -2.29 14.08 8.49
C GLU A 172 -2.07 15.25 9.46
N LYS A 173 -3.05 16.14 9.51
CA LYS A 173 -3.13 17.28 10.37
C LYS A 173 -3.83 16.78 11.61
N THR A 174 -3.04 16.58 12.65
CA THR A 174 -3.57 16.43 13.99
C THR A 174 -4.22 17.76 14.38
N LEU A 175 -5.49 17.71 14.76
CA LEU A 175 -6.16 18.87 15.34
C LEU A 175 -5.71 19.02 16.79
N PRO A 176 -5.63 20.25 17.32
CA PRO A 176 -5.43 20.47 18.74
C PRO A 176 -6.61 19.89 19.54
N GLU A 177 -6.41 19.71 20.84
CA GLU A 177 -7.51 19.39 21.75
C GLU A 177 -8.53 20.54 21.74
N LEU A 178 -9.81 20.17 21.58
CA LEU A 178 -10.94 21.09 21.51
C LEU A 178 -12.05 20.59 22.41
N SER A 179 -12.86 21.52 22.92
CA SER A 179 -14.04 21.20 23.74
C SER A 179 -15.29 21.85 23.16
N GLU A 180 -16.45 21.22 23.35
CA GLU A 180 -17.73 21.83 22.97
C GLU A 180 -17.94 23.17 23.69
N GLY A 181 -18.43 24.16 22.94
CA GLY A 181 -18.61 25.53 23.44
C GLY A 181 -17.32 26.37 23.49
N GLN A 182 -16.16 25.82 23.12
CA GLN A 182 -14.93 26.58 23.05
C GLN A 182 -15.01 27.67 21.98
N SER A 183 -14.70 28.91 22.37
CA SER A 183 -14.54 30.02 21.42
C SER A 183 -13.10 30.04 20.87
N LEU A 184 -12.97 30.13 19.55
CA LEU A 184 -11.68 30.18 18.85
C LEU A 184 -11.49 31.55 18.19
N PRO A 185 -10.32 32.20 18.31
CA PRO A 185 -10.06 33.45 17.63
C PRO A 185 -9.93 33.25 16.12
N VAL A 186 -10.55 34.12 15.33
CA VAL A 186 -10.37 34.14 13.88
C VAL A 186 -9.06 34.85 13.55
N SER A 187 -8.08 34.10 13.07
CA SER A 187 -6.75 34.63 12.69
C SER A 187 -6.70 35.15 11.25
N ASN A 188 -7.41 34.50 10.33
CA ASN A 188 -7.48 34.89 8.92
C ASN A 188 -8.76 34.33 8.28
N ALA A 189 -9.21 34.97 7.19
CA ALA A 189 -10.27 34.49 6.32
C ALA A 189 -9.81 34.63 4.86
N SER A 190 -10.09 33.62 4.04
CA SER A 190 -9.73 33.65 2.62
C SER A 190 -10.84 33.03 1.77
N VAL A 191 -11.01 33.54 0.55
CA VAL A 191 -11.91 32.98 -0.45
C VAL A 191 -11.11 32.02 -1.32
N LYS A 192 -11.52 30.75 -1.35
CA LYS A 192 -10.92 29.74 -2.22
C LYS A 192 -11.73 29.63 -3.51
N GLU A 193 -11.22 30.23 -4.58
CA GLU A 193 -11.76 30.03 -5.92
C GLU A 193 -11.27 28.70 -6.49
N GLY A 194 -12.19 27.94 -7.09
CA GLY A 194 -11.87 26.66 -7.72
C GLY A 194 -12.55 26.54 -9.08
N LYS A 195 -11.89 25.84 -10.01
CA LYS A 195 -12.50 25.39 -11.27
C LYS A 195 -12.59 23.87 -11.25
N THR A 196 -13.70 23.33 -11.74
CA THR A 196 -13.80 21.90 -11.98
C THR A 196 -12.82 21.51 -13.09
N SER A 197 -12.17 20.36 -12.94
CA SER A 197 -11.35 19.77 -13.99
C SER A 197 -12.18 18.74 -14.76
N PRO A 198 -12.00 18.62 -16.09
CA PRO A 198 -12.63 17.53 -16.84
C PRO A 198 -12.14 16.16 -16.31
N PRO A 199 -12.92 15.08 -16.49
CA PRO A 199 -12.49 13.74 -16.13
C PRO A 199 -11.15 13.38 -16.80
N LYS A 200 -10.25 12.74 -16.05
CA LYS A 200 -8.99 12.19 -16.56
C LYS A 200 -9.19 10.82 -17.20
#